data_AF-A0A2T4DEP7-F1
#
_entry.id   AF-A0A2T4DEP7-F1
#
_cell.length_a   1.000
_cell.length_b   1.000
_cell.length_c   1.000
_cell.angle_alpha   90.00
_cell.angle_beta   90.00
_cell.angle_gamma   90.00
#
_symmetry.space_group_name_H-M   'P 1'
#
loop_
_entity.id
_entity.type
_entity.pdbx_description
1 polymer ?
#
loop_
_entity_poly.entity_id
_entity_poly.type
_entity_poly.pdbx_seq_one_letter_code
_entity_poly.pdbx_strand_id
1 'polypeptide(L)'
;MKKTLLPILIILLLQTLSLSLVAQDVQWANEVLEYSSQLEEKQYSIQQLLGKPNVYPWGEGSPNAWTPAKPSSMEFVKVGFANPKPIRQIAIAESYNPSTLSRIYFYDEKGTEYLIIQREPVIVNQPGRFLRLFTELTTYNVAAVKLEFRGDAVPGYYSIDAIGITDSETPIDLQLELVPNVKEELESEKLSAKVNSPYEELGPTLSPNGKQLFFGRKFHPDNLGGVDNYEDIWVSDLDTLTNEWKEARNVGEPLNNSGPNWVSSITPDGNTLVLLIGNEYDSKKKRLISGVSMSSKEGDGWSEPTALKIDDFYNVSEKANFFMANSRKTMLMSITRDDSYGDRDLYVSFMKRDGSWTAPMNLGANINTASPETSPFLASDDKTLFFSSEGYLGFGKSDIYMSRRLDDTWQNWSEPLNMGPQVNDDGDDLFFTMPAEGNFAYYTKEDSLGDMNIFRLPMPLFYEIDPV
;
A
#
# COMPACT_ATOMS: atom_id res chain seq x y z
N MET A 1 34.06 -56.16 44.96
CA MET A 1 34.56 -54.95 44.29
C MET A 1 34.08 -54.95 42.84
N LYS A 2 32.94 -54.31 42.56
CA LYS A 2 32.38 -54.18 41.20
C LYS A 2 32.91 -52.89 40.57
N LYS A 3 33.55 -53.00 39.40
CA LYS A 3 34.06 -51.88 38.60
C LYS A 3 32.89 -51.25 37.83
N THR A 4 32.65 -49.97 38.04
CA THR A 4 31.73 -49.13 37.25
C THR A 4 32.47 -48.59 36.02
N LEU A 5 31.96 -48.92 34.83
CA LEU A 5 32.34 -48.30 33.56
C LEU A 5 31.51 -47.02 33.37
N LEU A 6 32.19 -45.91 33.08
CA LEU A 6 31.61 -44.62 32.70
C LEU A 6 31.42 -44.61 31.17
N PRO A 7 30.28 -44.18 30.60
CA PRO A 7 30.16 -44.01 29.16
C PRO A 7 30.78 -42.67 28.73
N ILE A 8 31.65 -42.72 27.73
CA ILE A 8 32.20 -41.55 27.05
C ILE A 8 31.12 -41.04 26.08
N LEU A 9 30.59 -39.85 26.34
CA LEU A 9 29.68 -39.14 25.44
C LEU A 9 30.52 -38.48 24.34
N ILE A 10 30.43 -38.98 23.11
CA ILE A 10 31.02 -38.34 21.93
C ILE A 10 30.03 -37.26 21.46
N ILE A 11 30.39 -36.00 21.68
CA ILE A 11 29.67 -34.85 21.11
C ILE A 11 30.15 -34.68 19.67
N LEU A 12 29.27 -35.00 18.71
CA LEU A 12 29.49 -34.71 17.29
C LEU A 12 29.18 -33.23 17.06
N LEU A 13 30.21 -32.41 16.90
CA LEU A 13 30.06 -30.98 16.59
C LEU A 13 29.69 -30.86 15.10
N LEU A 14 28.39 -30.72 14.78
CA LEU A 14 27.96 -30.28 13.45
C LEU A 14 28.32 -28.79 13.30
N GLN A 15 29.39 -28.49 12.58
CA GLN A 15 29.65 -27.15 12.09
C GLN A 15 28.68 -26.89 10.93
N THR A 16 27.62 -26.14 11.20
CA THR A 16 26.82 -25.52 10.14
C THR A 16 27.67 -24.41 9.53
N LEU A 17 28.13 -24.61 8.28
CA LEU A 17 28.62 -23.51 7.46
C LEU A 17 27.43 -22.60 7.19
N SER A 18 27.35 -21.48 7.91
CA SER A 18 26.53 -20.35 7.51
C SER A 18 27.13 -19.77 6.23
N LEU A 19 26.55 -20.11 5.08
CA LEU A 19 26.76 -19.35 3.85
C LEU A 19 26.24 -17.95 4.12
N SER A 20 27.15 -17.01 4.41
CA SER A 20 26.87 -15.60 4.33
C SER A 20 26.55 -15.30 2.86
N LEU A 21 25.26 -15.21 2.53
CA LEU A 21 24.82 -14.53 1.32
C LEU A 21 25.37 -13.11 1.42
N VAL A 22 26.41 -12.80 0.65
CA VAL A 22 26.80 -11.42 0.43
C VAL A 22 25.67 -10.84 -0.40
N ALA A 23 24.78 -10.09 0.25
CA ALA A 23 23.78 -9.30 -0.45
C ALA A 23 24.51 -8.43 -1.48
N GLN A 24 23.99 -8.41 -2.70
CA GLN A 24 24.57 -7.62 -3.77
C GLN A 24 24.53 -6.13 -3.37
N ASP A 25 25.68 -5.46 -3.42
CA ASP A 25 25.75 -4.02 -3.19
C ASP A 25 25.29 -3.28 -4.45
N VAL A 26 23.96 -3.18 -4.60
CA VAL A 26 23.29 -2.42 -5.65
C VAL A 26 23.11 -0.99 -5.17
N GLN A 27 23.60 -0.04 -5.96
CA GLN A 27 23.29 1.37 -5.77
C GLN A 27 22.20 1.78 -6.73
N TRP A 28 21.10 2.28 -6.18
CA TRP A 28 20.03 2.88 -6.95
C TRP A 28 20.29 4.36 -7.13
N ALA A 29 19.78 4.93 -8.22
CA ALA A 29 19.83 6.37 -8.46
C ALA A 29 19.24 7.14 -7.26
N ASN A 30 19.94 8.17 -6.80
CA ASN A 30 19.51 8.96 -5.63
C ASN A 30 19.39 10.46 -5.91
N GLU A 31 19.76 10.89 -7.11
CA GLU A 31 19.69 12.30 -7.52
C GLU A 31 19.38 12.40 -9.01
N VAL A 32 18.50 13.34 -9.38
CA VAL A 32 18.27 13.72 -10.77
C VAL A 32 19.23 14.85 -11.11
N LEU A 33 20.03 14.67 -12.16
CA LEU A 33 21.01 15.67 -12.61
C LEU A 33 20.48 16.48 -13.79
N GLU A 34 19.96 15.79 -14.81
CA GLU A 34 19.44 16.41 -16.02
C GLU A 34 18.32 15.53 -16.60
N TYR A 35 17.32 16.13 -17.20
CA TYR A 35 16.28 15.41 -17.91
C TYR A 35 15.67 16.30 -19.00
N SER A 36 14.95 15.67 -19.91
CA SER A 36 14.35 16.32 -21.09
C SER A 36 12.96 16.83 -20.81
N SER A 37 12.06 15.94 -20.37
CA SER A 37 10.69 16.28 -20.01
C SER A 37 10.10 15.30 -19.00
N GLN A 38 8.92 15.62 -18.47
CA GLN A 38 8.13 14.75 -17.60
C GLN A 38 6.63 15.02 -17.85
N LEU A 39 5.77 14.03 -17.60
CA LEU A 39 4.34 14.11 -17.87
C LEU A 39 3.62 15.05 -16.90
N GLU A 40 3.86 14.89 -15.60
CA GLU A 40 3.26 15.72 -14.56
C GLU A 40 4.29 16.11 -13.48
N GLU A 41 3.91 17.01 -12.57
CA GLU A 41 4.81 17.53 -11.53
C GLU A 41 5.01 16.56 -10.36
N LYS A 42 3.99 15.78 -10.02
CA LYS A 42 3.98 14.82 -8.90
C LYS A 42 4.02 13.39 -9.41
N GLN A 43 2.89 12.96 -9.99
CA GLN A 43 2.76 11.70 -10.72
C GLN A 43 3.63 11.72 -11.98
N TYR A 44 4.15 10.57 -12.38
CA TYR A 44 4.95 10.40 -13.60
C TYR A 44 6.20 11.29 -13.71
N SER A 45 6.58 11.94 -12.61
CA SER A 45 7.64 12.95 -12.57
C SER A 45 9.02 12.30 -12.64
N ILE A 46 10.04 13.09 -12.92
CA ILE A 46 11.42 12.59 -12.95
C ILE A 46 11.89 12.06 -11.59
N GLN A 47 11.27 12.52 -10.49
CA GLN A 47 11.63 12.07 -9.15
C GLN A 47 11.27 10.61 -8.90
N GLN A 48 10.32 10.07 -9.68
CA GLN A 48 9.92 8.67 -9.60
C GLN A 48 11.04 7.70 -10.02
N LEU A 49 12.11 8.19 -10.68
CA LEU A 49 13.29 7.37 -11.02
C LEU A 49 14.21 7.05 -9.84
N LEU A 50 14.01 7.70 -8.70
CA LEU A 50 14.93 7.63 -7.57
C LEU A 50 14.55 6.50 -6.63
N GLY A 51 15.55 5.77 -6.16
CA GLY A 51 15.38 4.66 -5.24
C GLY A 51 15.19 3.31 -5.93
N LYS A 52 14.71 2.34 -5.14
CA LYS A 52 14.48 0.97 -5.61
C LYS A 52 13.26 0.95 -6.54
N PRO A 53 13.21 0.01 -7.52
CA PRO A 53 12.02 -0.21 -8.34
C PRO A 53 10.82 -0.51 -7.43
N ASN A 54 9.72 0.19 -7.66
CA ASN A 54 8.49 0.05 -6.88
C ASN A 54 7.24 -0.15 -7.74
N VAL A 55 7.39 -0.25 -9.06
CA VAL A 55 6.28 -0.51 -9.97
C VAL A 55 6.29 -1.99 -10.36
N TYR A 56 5.47 -2.84 -9.76
CA TYR A 56 5.32 -4.22 -10.24
C TYR A 56 3.99 -4.81 -9.78
N PRO A 57 3.25 -5.56 -10.64
CA PRO A 57 3.63 -6.03 -11.97
C PRO A 57 3.69 -4.94 -13.07
N TRP A 58 4.55 -5.15 -14.07
CA TRP A 58 4.72 -4.22 -15.19
C TRP A 58 3.48 -4.22 -16.11
N GLY A 59 3.28 -3.12 -16.85
CA GLY A 59 2.41 -3.13 -18.04
C GLY A 59 1.33 -2.09 -18.11
N GLU A 60 0.98 -1.50 -16.98
CA GLU A 60 0.11 -0.34 -16.92
C GLU A 60 0.96 0.88 -16.58
N GLY A 61 0.63 2.03 -17.17
CA GLY A 61 1.36 3.26 -16.92
C GLY A 61 1.18 3.69 -15.47
N SER A 62 2.15 3.37 -14.60
CA SER A 62 2.10 3.70 -13.18
C SER A 62 2.52 5.15 -12.90
N PRO A 63 1.78 5.89 -12.07
CA PRO A 63 2.19 7.20 -11.54
C PRO A 63 3.56 7.21 -10.86
N ASN A 64 4.05 6.05 -10.41
CA ASN A 64 5.31 5.86 -9.70
C ASN A 64 6.49 5.59 -10.63
N ALA A 65 6.34 5.80 -11.94
CA ALA A 65 7.45 5.72 -12.89
C ALA A 65 7.56 7.00 -13.71
N TRP A 66 8.77 7.44 -14.01
CA TRP A 66 8.98 8.60 -14.89
C TRP A 66 8.39 8.31 -16.27
N THR A 67 7.57 9.24 -16.76
CA THR A 67 7.01 9.22 -18.11
C THR A 67 7.30 10.54 -18.83
N PRO A 68 7.71 10.53 -20.11
CA PRO A 68 7.88 11.73 -20.90
C PRO A 68 6.62 12.59 -21.03
N ALA A 69 6.79 13.89 -21.26
CA ALA A 69 5.69 14.84 -21.44
C ALA A 69 4.79 14.54 -22.66
N LYS A 70 5.32 13.81 -23.65
CA LYS A 70 4.62 13.50 -24.89
C LYS A 70 4.90 12.05 -25.28
N PRO A 71 3.93 11.36 -25.90
CA PRO A 71 4.18 10.03 -26.42
C PRO A 71 5.07 10.09 -27.66
N SER A 72 5.75 9.00 -27.96
CA SER A 72 6.58 8.81 -29.15
C SER A 72 7.68 9.87 -29.36
N SER A 73 8.20 10.45 -28.27
CA SER A 73 9.22 11.49 -28.30
C SER A 73 10.63 10.95 -28.04
N MET A 74 11.63 11.68 -28.55
CA MET A 74 13.02 11.47 -28.15
C MET A 74 13.27 12.15 -26.81
N GLU A 75 13.81 11.41 -25.85
CA GLU A 75 14.04 11.91 -24.50
C GLU A 75 15.38 11.43 -23.97
N PHE A 76 15.80 12.03 -22.85
CA PHE A 76 16.91 11.57 -22.05
C PHE A 76 16.65 11.84 -20.57
N VAL A 77 17.30 11.05 -19.73
CA VAL A 77 17.42 11.27 -18.29
C VAL A 77 18.86 11.04 -17.87
N LYS A 78 19.31 11.77 -16.85
CA LYS A 78 20.63 11.63 -16.24
C LYS A 78 20.49 11.67 -14.73
N VAL A 79 20.99 10.62 -14.08
CA VAL A 79 20.88 10.40 -12.64
C VAL A 79 22.25 10.20 -11.99
N GLY A 80 22.37 10.61 -10.74
CA GLY A 80 23.56 10.46 -9.90
C GLY A 80 23.44 9.31 -8.89
N PHE A 81 24.59 8.87 -8.38
CA PHE A 81 24.72 7.82 -7.38
C PHE A 81 25.54 8.29 -6.18
N ALA A 82 25.09 7.94 -4.97
CA ALA A 82 25.61 8.51 -3.73
C ALA A 82 27.05 8.08 -3.44
N ASN A 83 27.45 6.87 -3.85
CA ASN A 83 28.78 6.33 -3.63
C ASN A 83 29.42 5.92 -4.97
N PRO A 84 29.98 6.86 -5.74
CA PRO A 84 30.62 6.55 -7.01
C PRO A 84 31.63 5.40 -6.88
N LYS A 85 31.45 4.35 -7.68
CA LYS A 85 32.31 3.16 -7.64
C LYS A 85 32.52 2.55 -9.03
N PRO A 86 33.53 1.70 -9.23
CA PRO A 86 33.63 0.91 -10.44
C PRO A 86 32.41 0.00 -10.56
N ILE A 87 31.87 -0.19 -11.75
CA ILE A 87 30.70 -1.04 -11.98
C ILE A 87 30.89 -1.92 -13.21
N ARG A 88 30.12 -3.00 -13.28
CA ARG A 88 30.09 -3.91 -14.44
C ARG A 88 28.68 -4.31 -14.84
N GLN A 89 27.67 -3.80 -14.14
CA GLN A 89 26.28 -4.08 -14.41
C GLN A 89 25.44 -2.83 -14.17
N ILE A 90 24.47 -2.61 -15.07
CA ILE A 90 23.39 -1.64 -14.95
C ILE A 90 22.05 -2.37 -15.11
N ALA A 91 21.11 -2.09 -14.22
CA ALA A 91 19.74 -2.52 -14.28
C ALA A 91 18.81 -1.32 -14.53
N ILE A 92 17.83 -1.51 -15.41
CA ILE A 92 16.85 -0.49 -15.79
C ILE A 92 15.47 -1.13 -15.74
N ALA A 93 14.60 -0.60 -14.88
CA ALA A 93 13.20 -1.01 -14.81
C ALA A 93 12.39 -0.24 -15.85
N GLU A 94 12.24 -0.79 -17.04
CA GLU A 94 11.35 -0.27 -18.09
C GLU A 94 9.92 -0.75 -17.77
N SER A 95 9.18 0.03 -16.98
CA SER A 95 7.93 -0.39 -16.37
C SER A 95 6.72 -0.40 -17.31
N TYR A 96 6.79 0.38 -18.39
CA TYR A 96 5.75 0.46 -19.40
C TYR A 96 6.34 0.66 -20.80
N ASN A 97 5.82 -0.09 -21.79
CA ASN A 97 6.17 0.01 -23.22
C ASN A 97 7.69 0.04 -23.48
N PRO A 98 8.41 -1.05 -23.14
CA PRO A 98 9.87 -1.08 -23.10
C PRO A 98 10.48 -1.01 -24.49
N SER A 99 11.82 -0.85 -24.53
CA SER A 99 12.66 -0.87 -25.74
C SER A 99 12.86 0.46 -26.46
N THR A 100 12.52 1.57 -25.82
CA THR A 100 12.86 2.91 -26.32
C THR A 100 14.33 3.27 -26.10
N LEU A 101 15.01 2.62 -25.14
CA LEU A 101 16.40 2.91 -24.78
C LEU A 101 17.38 2.61 -25.92
N SER A 102 18.06 3.66 -26.38
CA SER A 102 18.97 3.66 -27.53
C SER A 102 20.45 3.82 -27.14
N ARG A 103 20.77 4.65 -26.13
CA ARG A 103 22.14 4.87 -25.67
C ARG A 103 22.24 4.93 -24.15
N ILE A 104 23.38 4.49 -23.64
CA ILE A 104 23.76 4.55 -22.23
C ILE A 104 25.14 5.16 -22.13
N TYR A 105 25.26 6.20 -21.30
CA TYR A 105 26.52 6.87 -20.98
C TYR A 105 26.80 6.76 -19.50
N PHE A 106 28.05 6.49 -19.14
CA PHE A 106 28.55 6.64 -17.77
C PHE A 106 29.35 7.93 -17.67
N TYR A 107 29.33 8.54 -16.48
CA TYR A 107 30.15 9.70 -16.16
C TYR A 107 30.99 9.41 -14.93
N ASP A 108 32.26 9.79 -14.98
CA ASP A 108 33.12 9.78 -13.79
C ASP A 108 32.85 10.98 -12.87
N GLU A 109 33.52 11.03 -11.73
CA GLU A 109 33.42 12.12 -10.75
C GLU A 109 33.86 13.50 -11.31
N LYS A 110 34.53 13.55 -12.46
CA LYS A 110 34.95 14.78 -13.13
C LYS A 110 33.98 15.20 -14.24
N GLY A 111 32.93 14.41 -14.49
CA GLY A 111 31.99 14.60 -15.59
C GLY A 111 32.51 14.15 -16.95
N THR A 112 33.58 13.35 -17.01
CA THR A 112 34.05 12.72 -18.25
C THR A 112 32.99 11.74 -18.72
N GLU A 113 32.50 11.90 -19.95
CA GLU A 113 31.46 11.06 -20.55
C GLU A 113 32.05 9.83 -21.25
N TYR A 114 31.45 8.67 -21.03
CA TYR A 114 31.80 7.41 -21.67
C TYR A 114 30.56 6.77 -22.28
N LEU A 115 30.51 6.65 -23.61
CA LEU A 115 29.46 5.88 -24.29
C LEU A 115 29.71 4.38 -24.09
N ILE A 116 28.78 3.70 -23.44
CA ILE A 116 28.91 2.29 -23.05
C ILE A 116 28.12 1.39 -24.00
N ILE A 117 26.88 1.75 -24.28
CA ILE A 117 25.97 0.98 -25.12
C ILE A 117 25.31 1.91 -26.13
N GLN A 118 25.26 1.45 -27.38
CA GLN A 118 24.47 2.05 -28.45
C GLN A 118 23.74 0.93 -29.19
N ARG A 119 22.42 1.06 -29.35
CA ARG A 119 21.56 0.09 -30.04
C ARG A 119 20.38 0.77 -30.70
N GLU A 120 19.82 0.12 -31.71
CA GLU A 120 18.56 0.53 -32.32
C GLU A 120 17.38 -0.07 -31.53
N PRO A 121 16.36 0.74 -31.17
CA PRO A 121 15.11 0.25 -30.61
C PRO A 121 14.44 -0.82 -31.47
N VAL A 122 13.87 -1.83 -30.83
CA VAL A 122 13.03 -2.85 -31.47
C VAL A 122 11.77 -3.01 -30.63
N ILE A 123 10.61 -2.92 -31.27
CA ILE A 123 9.32 -3.15 -30.59
C ILE A 123 9.28 -4.60 -30.09
N VAL A 124 9.01 -4.76 -28.80
CA VAL A 124 8.83 -6.07 -28.16
C VAL A 124 7.40 -6.19 -27.65
N ASN A 125 6.83 -7.39 -27.71
CA ASN A 125 5.51 -7.66 -27.15
C ASN A 125 5.61 -8.04 -25.67
N GLN A 126 6.02 -7.08 -24.83
CA GLN A 126 6.11 -7.25 -23.38
C GLN A 126 5.54 -6.01 -22.68
N PRO A 127 4.77 -6.18 -21.58
CA PRO A 127 4.19 -5.07 -20.82
C PRO A 127 5.25 -4.12 -20.26
N GLY A 128 6.35 -4.69 -19.76
CA GLY A 128 7.56 -4.01 -19.29
C GLY A 128 8.69 -5.02 -19.15
N ARG A 129 9.87 -4.58 -18.73
CA ARG A 129 11.01 -5.46 -18.46
C ARG A 129 12.00 -4.86 -17.45
N PHE A 130 12.62 -5.74 -16.69
CA PHE A 130 13.79 -5.41 -15.88
C PHE A 130 15.07 -5.74 -16.65
N LEU A 131 15.54 -4.75 -17.40
CA LEU A 131 16.66 -4.88 -18.32
C LEU A 131 17.98 -4.85 -17.53
N ARG A 132 18.77 -5.93 -17.65
CA ARG A 132 20.10 -6.04 -17.04
C ARG A 132 21.15 -6.09 -18.14
N LEU A 133 22.13 -5.21 -18.06
CA LEU A 133 23.21 -5.12 -19.05
C LEU A 133 24.54 -5.27 -18.32
N PHE A 134 25.43 -6.06 -18.91
CA PHE A 134 26.76 -6.34 -18.38
C PHE A 134 27.83 -5.69 -19.25
N THR A 135 28.88 -5.22 -18.60
CA THR A 135 30.06 -4.57 -19.18
C THR A 135 31.30 -5.13 -18.50
N GLU A 136 32.49 -4.86 -19.05
CA GLU A 136 33.72 -4.99 -18.28
C GLU A 136 33.66 -4.08 -17.05
N LEU A 137 34.36 -4.45 -15.98
CA LEU A 137 34.47 -3.58 -14.81
C LEU A 137 35.15 -2.27 -15.21
N THR A 138 34.48 -1.15 -14.95
CA THR A 138 35.02 0.16 -15.27
C THR A 138 36.34 0.40 -14.53
N THR A 139 37.27 1.11 -15.18
CA THR A 139 38.56 1.50 -14.56
C THR A 139 38.46 2.80 -13.76
N TYR A 140 37.25 3.34 -13.64
CA TYR A 140 36.90 4.60 -13.01
C TYR A 140 35.61 4.43 -12.20
N ASN A 141 35.41 5.31 -11.23
CA ASN A 141 34.19 5.38 -10.45
C ASN A 141 33.08 5.99 -11.30
N VAL A 142 31.94 5.30 -11.42
CA VAL A 142 30.75 5.84 -12.09
C VAL A 142 29.97 6.66 -11.09
N ALA A 143 29.90 7.97 -11.33
CA ALA A 143 29.17 8.92 -10.50
C ALA A 143 27.77 9.22 -11.05
N ALA A 144 27.58 9.10 -12.37
CA ALA A 144 26.29 9.31 -13.00
C ALA A 144 26.07 8.43 -14.23
N VAL A 145 24.81 8.22 -14.57
CA VAL A 145 24.35 7.50 -15.77
C VAL A 145 23.41 8.41 -16.54
N LYS A 146 23.59 8.52 -17.86
CA LYS A 146 22.61 9.11 -18.78
C LYS A 146 22.05 8.04 -19.71
N LEU A 147 20.73 8.02 -19.83
CA LEU A 147 19.99 7.19 -20.77
C LEU A 147 19.38 8.08 -21.85
N GLU A 148 19.49 7.68 -23.13
CA GLU A 148 18.81 8.33 -24.25
C GLU A 148 17.80 7.38 -24.88
N PHE A 149 16.59 7.88 -25.10
CA PHE A 149 15.45 7.13 -25.58
C PHE A 149 14.99 7.64 -26.95
N ARG A 150 14.74 6.70 -27.85
CA ARG A 150 14.19 6.91 -29.19
C ARG A 150 12.72 6.48 -29.18
N GLY A 151 11.87 7.21 -28.45
CA GLY A 151 10.44 6.93 -28.41
C GLY A 151 9.76 7.11 -29.77
N ASP A 152 10.37 7.85 -30.70
CA ASP A 152 9.93 7.92 -32.10
C ASP A 152 9.96 6.55 -32.82
N ALA A 153 10.77 5.60 -32.34
CA ALA A 153 10.86 4.25 -32.88
C ALA A 153 9.90 3.24 -32.22
N VAL A 154 9.28 3.59 -31.08
CA VAL A 154 8.34 2.76 -30.33
C VAL A 154 7.11 3.61 -29.98
N PRO A 155 6.01 3.50 -30.74
CA PRO A 155 4.85 4.37 -30.57
C PRO A 155 4.24 4.31 -29.16
N GLY A 156 3.77 5.46 -28.67
CA GLY A 156 3.08 5.59 -27.39
C GLY A 156 3.94 6.18 -26.29
N TYR A 157 3.39 6.23 -25.08
CA TYR A 157 4.18 6.54 -23.88
C TYR A 157 5.03 5.32 -23.49
N TYR A 158 6.10 5.57 -22.74
CA TYR A 158 6.92 4.57 -22.08
C TYR A 158 7.33 5.11 -20.72
N SER A 159 7.63 4.22 -19.79
CA SER A 159 7.98 4.62 -18.42
C SER A 159 9.20 3.88 -17.92
N ILE A 160 9.99 4.58 -17.11
CA ILE A 160 11.16 4.03 -16.41
C ILE A 160 10.94 4.25 -14.92
N ASP A 161 10.98 3.17 -14.16
CA ASP A 161 10.77 3.15 -12.72
C ASP A 161 12.09 3.39 -11.97
N ALA A 162 13.17 2.68 -12.33
CA ALA A 162 14.42 2.80 -11.59
C ALA A 162 15.66 2.46 -12.41
N ILE A 163 16.80 2.99 -11.95
CA ILE A 163 18.13 2.73 -12.51
C ILE A 163 19.06 2.30 -11.37
N GLY A 164 19.60 1.09 -11.48
CA GLY A 164 20.52 0.50 -10.50
C GLY A 164 21.87 0.15 -11.11
N ILE A 165 22.95 0.26 -10.33
CA ILE A 165 24.31 -0.09 -10.75
C ILE A 165 25.03 -0.94 -9.71
N THR A 166 25.95 -1.79 -10.16
CA THR A 166 26.72 -2.68 -9.27
C THR A 166 28.01 -3.18 -9.94
N ASP A 167 28.98 -3.56 -9.12
CA ASP A 167 30.24 -4.21 -9.50
C ASP A 167 30.15 -5.74 -9.51
N SER A 168 29.00 -6.30 -9.17
CA SER A 168 28.75 -7.75 -9.17
C SER A 168 28.46 -8.31 -10.57
N GLU A 169 28.93 -9.54 -10.80
CA GLU A 169 28.57 -10.38 -11.96
C GLU A 169 27.22 -11.09 -11.78
N THR A 170 26.72 -11.20 -10.54
CA THR A 170 25.39 -11.77 -10.28
C THR A 170 24.33 -10.80 -10.78
N PRO A 171 23.34 -11.24 -11.59
CA PRO A 171 22.22 -10.40 -12.00
C PRO A 171 21.52 -9.75 -10.82
N ILE A 172 21.25 -8.44 -10.89
CA ILE A 172 20.41 -7.74 -9.90
C ILE A 172 19.02 -8.35 -9.94
N ASP A 173 18.45 -8.76 -8.81
CA ASP A 173 17.09 -9.29 -8.76
C ASP A 173 16.13 -8.33 -8.06
N LEU A 174 14.90 -8.30 -8.54
CA LEU A 174 13.79 -7.63 -7.86
C LEU A 174 13.40 -8.49 -6.67
N GLN A 175 13.49 -7.91 -5.48
CA GLN A 175 13.11 -8.58 -4.25
C GLN A 175 11.89 -7.87 -3.67
N LEU A 176 10.77 -8.58 -3.63
CA LEU A 176 9.60 -8.15 -2.88
C LEU A 176 9.87 -8.35 -1.39
N GLU A 177 9.87 -7.26 -0.63
CA GLU A 177 10.07 -7.32 0.82
C GLU A 177 8.74 -7.67 1.50
N LEU A 178 8.68 -8.88 2.06
CA LEU A 178 7.50 -9.41 2.75
C LEU A 178 7.56 -9.14 4.25
N VAL A 179 6.39 -9.01 4.87
CA VAL A 179 6.28 -8.99 6.33
C VAL A 179 6.86 -10.29 6.88
N PRO A 180 7.84 -10.23 7.80
CA PRO A 180 8.45 -11.43 8.33
C PRO A 180 7.46 -12.21 9.20
N ASN A 181 7.61 -13.53 9.22
CA ASN A 181 6.87 -14.46 10.07
C ASN A 181 5.36 -14.51 9.83
N VAL A 182 4.84 -14.00 8.70
CA VAL A 182 3.48 -14.35 8.25
C VAL A 182 3.42 -15.86 8.08
N LYS A 183 2.41 -16.50 8.68
CA LYS A 183 2.24 -17.95 8.62
C LYS A 183 1.94 -18.40 7.20
N GLU A 184 2.71 -19.35 6.69
CA GLU A 184 2.58 -19.84 5.32
C GLU A 184 1.29 -20.65 5.12
N GLU A 185 0.76 -21.26 6.19
CA GLU A 185 -0.46 -22.06 6.19
C GLU A 185 -1.76 -21.26 6.26
N LEU A 186 -1.70 -19.91 6.26
CA LEU A 186 -2.91 -19.09 6.24
C LEU A 186 -3.64 -19.23 4.91
N GLU A 187 -4.92 -19.55 4.98
CA GLU A 187 -5.81 -19.56 3.83
C GLU A 187 -6.89 -18.50 4.03
N SER A 188 -7.02 -17.62 3.04
CA SER A 188 -8.08 -16.63 3.00
C SER A 188 -9.42 -17.28 2.62
N GLU A 189 -10.46 -16.99 3.40
CA GLU A 189 -11.80 -17.54 3.21
C GLU A 189 -12.79 -16.44 2.83
N LYS A 190 -13.39 -16.55 1.64
CA LYS A 190 -14.52 -15.70 1.24
C LYS A 190 -15.72 -15.94 2.16
N LEU A 191 -16.30 -14.89 2.74
CA LEU A 191 -17.51 -15.04 3.54
C LEU A 191 -18.69 -15.55 2.70
N SER A 192 -19.65 -16.18 3.37
CA SER A 192 -20.82 -16.78 2.71
C SER A 192 -21.71 -15.74 2.02
N ALA A 193 -22.63 -16.23 1.18
CA ALA A 193 -23.64 -15.41 0.50
C ALA A 193 -24.65 -14.70 1.44
N LYS A 194 -24.53 -14.93 2.77
CA LYS A 194 -25.27 -14.17 3.79
C LYS A 194 -24.66 -12.79 4.04
N VAL A 195 -23.37 -12.63 3.74
CA VAL A 195 -22.61 -11.38 3.88
C VAL A 195 -22.22 -10.85 2.52
N ASN A 196 -21.62 -11.69 1.67
CA ASN A 196 -21.27 -11.31 0.31
C ASN A 196 -22.48 -11.42 -0.62
N SER A 197 -22.57 -10.55 -1.62
CA SER A 197 -23.67 -10.53 -2.57
C SER A 197 -23.16 -10.35 -4.02
N PRO A 198 -24.02 -10.31 -5.04
CA PRO A 198 -23.63 -9.93 -6.41
C PRO A 198 -23.25 -8.45 -6.57
N TYR A 199 -23.01 -7.74 -5.47
CA TYR A 199 -22.67 -6.33 -5.41
C TYR A 199 -21.39 -6.16 -4.59
N GLU A 200 -20.81 -4.96 -4.56
CA GLU A 200 -19.53 -4.75 -3.88
C GLU A 200 -19.70 -4.59 -2.36
N GLU A 201 -19.00 -5.42 -1.59
CA GLU A 201 -18.87 -5.30 -0.14
C GLU A 201 -17.49 -4.76 0.28
N LEU A 202 -17.49 -3.61 0.96
CA LEU A 202 -16.29 -2.84 1.28
C LEU A 202 -16.19 -2.58 2.79
N GLY A 203 -14.96 -2.38 3.28
CA GLY A 203 -14.75 -1.83 4.62
C GLY A 203 -15.27 -2.68 5.80
N PRO A 204 -15.02 -4.01 5.85
CA PRO A 204 -15.46 -4.82 6.98
C PRO A 204 -14.92 -4.23 8.30
N THR A 205 -15.81 -4.02 9.25
CA THR A 205 -15.53 -3.40 10.54
C THR A 205 -16.21 -4.20 11.64
N LEU A 206 -15.41 -4.90 12.44
CA LEU A 206 -15.92 -5.77 13.50
C LEU A 206 -16.17 -4.97 14.78
N SER A 207 -17.31 -5.20 15.42
CA SER A 207 -17.56 -4.65 16.76
C SER A 207 -16.52 -5.15 17.77
N PRO A 208 -16.16 -4.35 18.80
CA PRO A 208 -15.14 -4.74 19.79
C PRO A 208 -15.42 -6.07 20.51
N ASN A 209 -16.70 -6.48 20.59
CA ASN A 209 -17.10 -7.76 21.18
C ASN A 209 -17.11 -8.94 20.18
N GLY A 210 -16.76 -8.71 18.91
CA GLY A 210 -16.70 -9.72 17.86
C GLY A 210 -18.04 -10.24 17.34
N LYS A 211 -19.17 -9.61 17.72
CA LYS A 211 -20.52 -10.15 17.45
C LYS A 211 -21.25 -9.50 16.28
N GLN A 212 -20.78 -8.35 15.79
CA GLN A 212 -21.40 -7.63 14.69
C GLN A 212 -20.34 -7.22 13.68
N LEU A 213 -20.58 -7.52 12.41
CA LEU A 213 -19.75 -7.11 11.29
C LEU A 213 -20.50 -6.03 10.52
N PHE A 214 -19.99 -4.80 10.57
CA PHE A 214 -20.45 -3.68 9.75
C PHE A 214 -19.63 -3.62 8.47
N PHE A 215 -20.23 -3.19 7.37
CA PHE A 215 -19.54 -3.00 6.09
C PHE A 215 -20.35 -2.07 5.20
N GLY A 216 -19.71 -1.49 4.19
CA GLY A 216 -20.37 -0.77 3.11
C GLY A 216 -20.82 -1.74 2.03
N ARG A 217 -22.02 -1.53 1.45
CA ARG A 217 -22.46 -2.27 0.27
C ARG A 217 -22.88 -1.30 -0.82
N LYS A 218 -22.25 -1.42 -1.99
CA LYS A 218 -22.54 -0.56 -3.14
C LYS A 218 -23.64 -1.12 -4.04
N PHE A 219 -24.33 -0.25 -4.76
CA PHE A 219 -25.25 -0.60 -5.86
C PHE A 219 -26.43 -1.53 -5.52
N HIS A 220 -26.65 -1.86 -4.25
CA HIS A 220 -27.70 -2.78 -3.85
C HIS A 220 -29.08 -2.10 -3.89
N PRO A 221 -30.15 -2.76 -4.39
CA PRO A 221 -31.49 -2.16 -4.52
C PRO A 221 -32.12 -1.75 -3.19
N ASP A 222 -31.76 -2.42 -2.10
CA ASP A 222 -32.19 -2.08 -0.74
C ASP A 222 -31.36 -0.96 -0.08
N ASN A 223 -30.44 -0.32 -0.80
CA ASN A 223 -29.83 0.93 -0.33
C ASN A 223 -30.91 2.03 -0.30
N LEU A 224 -30.83 2.97 0.64
CA LEU A 224 -31.89 3.96 0.88
C LEU A 224 -32.08 4.94 -0.28
N GLY A 225 -31.02 5.29 -1.00
CA GLY A 225 -31.13 5.99 -2.30
C GLY A 225 -31.25 5.05 -3.51
N GLY A 226 -31.47 3.75 -3.30
CA GLY A 226 -31.56 2.72 -4.34
C GLY A 226 -30.21 2.47 -5.03
N VAL A 227 -30.27 2.00 -6.28
CA VAL A 227 -29.08 1.70 -7.11
C VAL A 227 -28.27 2.96 -7.49
N ASP A 228 -28.90 4.14 -7.40
CA ASP A 228 -28.24 5.43 -7.61
C ASP A 228 -27.45 5.88 -6.36
N ASN A 229 -27.69 5.26 -5.20
CA ASN A 229 -26.82 5.41 -4.04
C ASN A 229 -25.64 4.46 -4.15
N TYR A 230 -24.45 5.05 -4.24
CA TYR A 230 -23.22 4.31 -4.38
C TYR A 230 -22.89 3.46 -3.17
N GLU A 231 -23.38 3.72 -1.94
CA GLU A 231 -23.01 2.91 -0.76
C GLU A 231 -23.94 3.14 0.44
N ASP A 232 -24.39 2.07 1.12
CA ASP A 232 -25.04 2.12 2.43
C ASP A 232 -24.25 1.28 3.44
N ILE A 233 -24.45 1.55 4.74
CA ILE A 233 -23.93 0.73 5.82
C ILE A 233 -24.85 -0.48 6.04
N TRP A 234 -24.28 -1.67 5.97
CA TRP A 234 -24.92 -2.95 6.27
C TRP A 234 -24.30 -3.58 7.51
N VAL A 235 -25.05 -4.47 8.15
CA VAL A 235 -24.59 -5.20 9.34
C VAL A 235 -25.05 -6.66 9.31
N SER A 236 -24.14 -7.56 9.69
CA SER A 236 -24.45 -8.95 9.99
C SER A 236 -24.11 -9.27 11.45
N ASP A 237 -24.97 -10.04 12.12
CA ASP A 237 -24.72 -10.53 13.47
C ASP A 237 -24.16 -11.95 13.44
N LEU A 238 -23.21 -12.25 14.32
CA LEU A 238 -22.65 -13.58 14.47
C LEU A 238 -23.66 -14.49 15.20
N ASP A 239 -23.97 -15.62 14.60
CA ASP A 239 -24.62 -16.72 15.31
C ASP A 239 -23.57 -17.45 16.16
N THR A 240 -23.61 -17.26 17.47
CA THR A 240 -22.63 -17.85 18.39
C THR A 240 -22.78 -19.36 18.57
N LEU A 241 -23.88 -19.96 18.09
CA LEU A 241 -24.08 -21.41 18.15
C LEU A 241 -23.41 -22.11 16.96
N THR A 242 -23.51 -21.53 15.77
CA THR A 242 -22.92 -22.08 14.54
C THR A 242 -21.56 -21.48 14.19
N ASN A 243 -21.21 -20.35 14.79
CA ASN A 243 -20.06 -19.51 14.44
C ASN A 243 -20.11 -19.01 12.99
N GLU A 244 -21.32 -18.77 12.47
CA GLU A 244 -21.58 -18.22 11.15
C GLU A 244 -22.21 -16.83 11.23
N TRP A 245 -21.91 -15.97 10.26
CA TRP A 245 -22.63 -14.72 10.06
C TRP A 245 -24.07 -14.98 9.60
N LYS A 246 -25.01 -14.19 10.11
CA LYS A 246 -26.41 -14.19 9.67
C LYS A 246 -26.60 -13.38 8.39
N GLU A 247 -27.78 -13.45 7.81
CA GLU A 247 -28.16 -12.59 6.68
C GLU A 247 -27.91 -11.12 7.04
N ALA A 248 -27.10 -10.46 6.23
CA ALA A 248 -26.82 -9.05 6.39
C ALA A 248 -28.08 -8.23 6.13
N ARG A 249 -28.23 -7.14 6.89
CA ARG A 249 -29.33 -6.19 6.73
C ARG A 249 -28.78 -4.78 6.58
N ASN A 250 -29.47 -3.97 5.80
CA ASN A 250 -29.26 -2.53 5.79
C ASN A 250 -29.51 -1.98 7.20
N VAL A 251 -28.59 -1.15 7.73
CA VAL A 251 -28.73 -0.62 9.09
C VAL A 251 -29.91 0.36 9.21
N GLY A 252 -30.30 1.00 8.11
CA GLY A 252 -31.37 1.97 8.03
C GLY A 252 -31.01 3.32 8.64
N GLU A 253 -32.02 4.19 8.75
CA GLU A 253 -31.91 5.47 9.42
C GLU A 253 -31.61 5.28 10.94
N PRO A 254 -30.88 6.21 11.58
CA PRO A 254 -30.36 7.47 11.01
C PRO A 254 -28.97 7.36 10.37
N LEU A 255 -28.36 6.17 10.36
CA LEU A 255 -27.02 6.02 9.80
C LEU A 255 -27.02 6.14 8.28
N ASN A 256 -27.99 5.50 7.63
CA ASN A 256 -28.14 5.58 6.20
C ASN A 256 -29.18 6.64 5.83
N ASN A 257 -28.95 7.32 4.70
CA ASN A 257 -29.86 8.27 4.08
C ASN A 257 -29.76 8.12 2.55
N SER A 258 -30.26 9.10 1.78
CA SER A 258 -30.27 9.01 0.31
C SER A 258 -28.90 9.24 -0.36
N GLY A 259 -27.86 9.58 0.39
CA GLY A 259 -26.49 9.75 -0.10
C GLY A 259 -25.56 8.62 0.34
N PRO A 260 -24.30 8.61 -0.12
CA PRO A 260 -23.36 7.53 0.22
C PRO A 260 -22.98 7.54 1.70
N ASN A 261 -23.16 6.39 2.36
CA ASN A 261 -22.89 6.18 3.77
C ASN A 261 -22.03 4.92 3.94
N TRP A 262 -20.87 5.05 4.56
CA TRP A 262 -19.98 3.93 4.84
C TRP A 262 -19.42 3.99 6.26
N VAL A 263 -19.24 2.82 6.86
CA VAL A 263 -18.55 2.68 8.14
C VAL A 263 -17.05 2.86 7.93
N SER A 264 -16.40 3.60 8.82
CA SER A 264 -14.96 3.85 8.78
C SER A 264 -14.23 3.18 9.94
N SER A 265 -14.83 3.16 11.13
CA SER A 265 -14.32 2.41 12.28
C SER A 265 -15.38 2.30 13.37
N ILE A 266 -15.15 1.41 14.32
CA ILE A 266 -16.00 1.25 15.51
C ILE A 266 -15.12 1.26 16.75
N THR A 267 -15.51 2.05 17.75
CA THR A 267 -14.76 2.15 19.01
C THR A 267 -15.72 2.12 20.21
N PRO A 268 -15.32 1.59 21.37
CA PRO A 268 -16.12 1.66 22.59
C PRO A 268 -15.99 3.02 23.27
N ASP A 269 -17.07 3.56 23.87
CA ASP A 269 -17.03 4.83 24.63
C ASP A 269 -17.03 4.66 26.15
N GLY A 270 -16.81 3.43 26.62
CA GLY A 270 -16.88 3.05 28.02
C GLY A 270 -18.19 2.35 28.40
N ASN A 271 -19.29 2.53 27.67
CA ASN A 271 -20.56 1.81 27.90
C ASN A 271 -21.31 1.42 26.61
N THR A 272 -21.03 2.06 25.48
CA THR A 272 -21.71 1.82 24.21
C THR A 272 -20.73 1.77 23.03
N LEU A 273 -21.25 1.37 21.87
CA LEU A 273 -20.53 1.35 20.60
C LEU A 273 -20.66 2.72 19.93
N VAL A 274 -19.58 3.19 19.31
CA VAL A 274 -19.61 4.40 18.48
C VAL A 274 -19.02 4.09 17.12
N LEU A 275 -19.79 4.41 16.09
CA LEU A 275 -19.39 4.31 14.70
C LEU A 275 -18.83 5.64 14.22
N LEU A 276 -17.67 5.57 13.58
CA LEU A 276 -17.18 6.60 12.69
C LEU A 276 -17.76 6.33 11.30
N ILE A 277 -18.34 7.36 10.70
CA ILE A 277 -19.08 7.27 9.46
C ILE A 277 -18.54 8.31 8.49
N GLY A 278 -18.30 7.92 7.25
CA GLY A 278 -17.85 8.84 6.21
C GLY A 278 -18.89 9.90 5.87
N ASN A 279 -18.41 11.05 5.38
CA ASN A 279 -19.15 12.28 5.13
C ASN A 279 -19.58 13.08 6.37
N GLU A 280 -19.76 14.38 6.15
CA GLU A 280 -20.40 15.29 7.10
C GLU A 280 -21.92 15.14 7.01
N TYR A 281 -22.55 14.69 8.10
CA TYR A 281 -24.00 14.67 8.26
C TYR A 281 -24.43 16.02 8.79
N ASP A 282 -25.02 16.84 7.92
CA ASP A 282 -25.59 18.13 8.30
C ASP A 282 -27.05 18.16 7.88
N SER A 283 -27.95 18.08 8.85
CA SER A 283 -29.41 18.12 8.65
C SER A 283 -29.91 19.42 8.01
N LYS A 284 -29.10 20.48 7.98
CA LYS A 284 -29.41 21.75 7.30
C LYS A 284 -28.95 21.75 5.84
N LYS A 285 -27.99 20.90 5.46
CA LYS A 285 -27.50 20.77 4.09
C LYS A 285 -28.30 19.66 3.39
N LYS A 286 -28.74 19.92 2.16
CA LYS A 286 -29.47 18.94 1.34
C LYS A 286 -28.56 17.88 0.68
N ARG A 287 -27.26 17.90 0.97
CA ARG A 287 -26.25 16.99 0.39
C ARG A 287 -25.16 16.70 1.42
N LEU A 288 -24.71 15.46 1.44
CA LEU A 288 -23.47 15.07 2.11
C LEU A 288 -22.29 15.80 1.45
N ILE A 289 -21.35 16.23 2.28
CA ILE A 289 -20.06 16.78 1.83
C ILE A 289 -18.93 15.97 2.45
N SER A 290 -17.77 15.99 1.79
CA SER A 290 -16.59 15.29 2.30
C SER A 290 -16.29 15.71 3.73
N GLY A 291 -16.04 14.73 4.58
CA GLY A 291 -15.92 14.91 6.02
C GLY A 291 -16.13 13.58 6.73
N VAL A 292 -16.30 13.63 8.04
CA VAL A 292 -16.50 12.44 8.86
C VAL A 292 -17.41 12.78 10.04
N SER A 293 -18.27 11.84 10.41
CA SER A 293 -19.27 11.98 11.47
C SER A 293 -19.19 10.81 12.46
N MET A 294 -19.80 10.97 13.63
CA MET A 294 -19.90 9.92 14.65
C MET A 294 -21.35 9.67 15.05
N SER A 295 -21.70 8.42 15.27
CA SER A 295 -22.99 8.01 15.84
C SER A 295 -22.80 7.00 16.97
N SER A 296 -23.55 7.16 18.05
CA SER A 296 -23.48 6.30 19.24
C SER A 296 -24.64 5.31 19.25
N LYS A 297 -24.40 4.09 19.71
CA LYS A 297 -25.44 3.08 19.89
C LYS A 297 -26.33 3.47 21.08
N GLU A 298 -27.64 3.52 20.86
CA GLU A 298 -28.64 3.93 21.85
C GLU A 298 -29.75 2.87 21.94
N GLY A 299 -29.69 2.01 22.96
CA GLY A 299 -30.57 0.84 23.06
C GLY A 299 -30.41 -0.07 21.83
N ASP A 300 -31.50 -0.33 21.12
CA ASP A 300 -31.49 -1.13 19.89
C ASP A 300 -31.13 -0.31 18.63
N GLY A 301 -31.08 1.04 18.73
CA GLY A 301 -30.87 1.97 17.63
C GLY A 301 -29.51 2.67 17.65
N TRP A 302 -29.38 3.72 16.84
CA TRP A 302 -28.22 4.60 16.72
C TRP A 302 -28.66 6.07 16.83
N SER A 303 -27.80 6.92 17.39
CA SER A 303 -28.05 8.36 17.43
C SER A 303 -27.92 8.98 16.03
N GLU A 304 -28.51 10.16 15.81
CA GLU A 304 -28.22 10.97 14.61
C GLU A 304 -26.70 11.20 14.49
N PRO A 305 -26.09 10.93 13.31
CA PRO A 305 -24.67 11.17 13.13
C PRO A 305 -24.33 12.66 13.29
N THR A 306 -23.27 12.93 14.07
CA THR A 306 -22.79 14.29 14.32
C THR A 306 -21.42 14.47 13.68
N ALA A 307 -21.31 15.48 12.82
CA ALA A 307 -20.07 15.86 12.16
C ALA A 307 -18.92 16.15 13.14
N LEU A 308 -17.73 15.63 12.83
CA LEU A 308 -16.50 15.98 13.53
C LEU A 308 -15.91 17.26 12.96
N LYS A 309 -15.45 18.13 13.86
CA LYS A 309 -14.73 19.35 13.49
C LYS A 309 -13.24 19.05 13.38
N ILE A 310 -12.71 19.09 12.17
CA ILE A 310 -11.28 18.97 11.88
C ILE A 310 -10.79 20.35 11.40
N ASP A 311 -9.72 20.86 12.01
CA ASP A 311 -9.12 22.13 11.56
C ASP A 311 -8.58 21.99 10.13
N ASP A 312 -8.77 23.01 9.29
CA ASP A 312 -8.25 23.06 7.92
C ASP A 312 -8.55 21.80 7.07
N PHE A 313 -9.69 21.15 7.30
CA PHE A 313 -10.07 19.98 6.52
C PHE A 313 -10.58 20.38 5.14
N TYR A 314 -9.95 19.82 4.12
CA TYR A 314 -10.44 19.75 2.75
C TYR A 314 -9.91 18.48 2.11
N ASN A 315 -10.64 17.99 1.11
CA ASN A 315 -10.25 16.87 0.27
C ASN A 315 -10.64 17.21 -1.16
N VAL A 316 -9.67 17.15 -2.07
CA VAL A 316 -9.89 17.41 -3.50
C VAL A 316 -10.45 16.16 -4.20
N SER A 317 -10.19 14.97 -3.65
CA SER A 317 -10.71 13.72 -4.18
C SER A 317 -12.19 13.54 -3.84
N GLU A 318 -12.92 12.88 -4.73
CA GLU A 318 -14.27 12.40 -4.45
C GLU A 318 -14.28 11.18 -3.51
N LYS A 319 -13.11 10.55 -3.32
CA LYS A 319 -12.93 9.38 -2.44
C LYS A 319 -12.23 9.80 -1.14
N ALA A 320 -12.59 9.14 -0.04
CA ALA A 320 -11.90 9.28 1.24
C ALA A 320 -12.03 7.99 2.05
N ASN A 321 -11.00 7.69 2.86
CA ASN A 321 -11.12 6.71 3.93
C ASN A 321 -10.74 7.36 5.25
N PHE A 322 -11.35 6.90 6.34
CA PHE A 322 -11.05 7.36 7.68
C PHE A 322 -10.89 6.15 8.59
N PHE A 323 -10.08 6.30 9.63
CA PHE A 323 -9.93 5.29 10.67
C PHE A 323 -9.69 5.97 12.01
N MET A 324 -10.54 5.68 13.01
CA MET A 324 -10.35 6.11 14.39
C MET A 324 -9.60 5.02 15.14
N ALA A 325 -8.44 5.35 15.72
CA ALA A 325 -7.75 4.42 16.61
C ALA A 325 -8.62 4.12 17.84
N ASN A 326 -8.44 2.94 18.44
CA ASN A 326 -9.19 2.51 19.63
C ASN A 326 -9.10 3.50 20.80
N SER A 327 -7.99 4.24 20.89
CA SER A 327 -7.78 5.29 21.89
C SER A 327 -8.69 6.52 21.72
N ARG A 328 -9.30 6.71 20.53
CA ARG A 328 -10.04 7.90 20.08
C ARG A 328 -9.25 9.21 20.15
N LYS A 329 -7.92 9.12 20.20
CA LYS A 329 -7.02 10.28 20.23
C LYS A 329 -6.36 10.54 18.89
N THR A 330 -6.40 9.54 18.01
CA THR A 330 -5.74 9.54 16.71
C THR A 330 -6.74 9.12 15.66
N MET A 331 -6.78 9.86 14.56
CA MET A 331 -7.56 9.54 13.38
C MET A 331 -6.63 9.53 12.17
N LEU A 332 -6.63 8.44 11.42
CA LEU A 332 -5.98 8.35 10.12
C LEU A 332 -7.00 8.65 9.02
N MET A 333 -6.51 9.17 7.90
CA MET A 333 -7.34 9.47 6.75
C MET A 333 -6.57 9.30 5.45
N SER A 334 -7.24 8.80 4.42
CA SER A 334 -6.77 8.77 3.02
C SER A 334 -7.51 9.86 2.26
N ILE A 335 -6.82 10.94 1.89
CA ILE A 335 -7.40 12.14 1.24
C ILE A 335 -6.38 12.79 0.29
N THR A 336 -6.84 13.65 -0.60
CA THR A 336 -5.99 14.46 -1.48
C THR A 336 -5.99 15.92 -1.02
N ARG A 337 -4.79 16.43 -0.73
CA ARG A 337 -4.53 17.83 -0.38
C ARG A 337 -3.42 18.40 -1.26
N ASP A 338 -3.16 19.70 -1.14
CA ASP A 338 -2.11 20.35 -1.92
C ASP A 338 -0.71 19.79 -1.60
N ASP A 339 -0.52 19.32 -0.36
CA ASP A 339 0.70 18.70 0.14
C ASP A 339 0.79 17.18 -0.07
N SER A 340 -0.18 16.56 -0.77
CA SER A 340 -0.09 15.14 -1.15
C SER A 340 1.07 14.88 -2.12
N TYR A 341 1.70 13.72 -2.03
CA TYR A 341 2.73 13.26 -2.97
C TYR A 341 2.12 12.76 -4.29
N GLY A 342 0.88 12.27 -4.26
CA GLY A 342 0.17 11.71 -5.40
C GLY A 342 -1.32 12.03 -5.42
N ASP A 343 -2.12 11.00 -5.74
CA ASP A 343 -3.60 11.04 -5.64
C ASP A 343 -4.02 11.16 -4.16
N ARG A 344 -4.40 10.05 -3.52
CA ARG A 344 -4.76 10.06 -2.09
C ARG A 344 -3.56 9.63 -1.27
N ASP A 345 -3.24 10.45 -0.29
CA ASP A 345 -2.18 10.18 0.68
C ASP A 345 -2.80 9.86 2.04
N LEU A 346 -2.04 9.18 2.88
CA LEU A 346 -2.35 9.00 4.29
C LEU A 346 -1.92 10.22 5.12
N TYR A 347 -2.84 10.67 5.96
CA TYR A 347 -2.64 11.73 6.95
C TYR A 347 -3.08 11.26 8.34
N VAL A 348 -2.57 11.93 9.38
CA VAL A 348 -3.01 11.78 10.76
C VAL A 348 -3.57 13.09 11.32
N SER A 349 -4.58 12.98 12.17
CA SER A 349 -5.10 14.07 12.99
C SER A 349 -5.28 13.62 14.44
N PHE A 350 -5.17 14.56 15.38
CA PHE A 350 -5.22 14.30 16.82
C PHE A 350 -6.39 15.02 17.50
N MET A 351 -6.99 14.35 18.48
CA MET A 351 -8.06 14.93 19.29
C MET A 351 -7.51 16.05 20.19
N LYS A 352 -8.11 17.24 20.09
CA LYS A 352 -7.84 18.40 20.95
C LYS A 352 -8.70 18.35 22.21
N ARG A 353 -8.31 19.17 23.20
CA ARG A 353 -8.99 19.28 24.50
C ARG A 353 -10.44 19.79 24.39
N ASP A 354 -10.76 20.53 23.34
CA ASP A 354 -12.10 21.07 23.08
C ASP A 354 -13.01 20.10 22.30
N GLY A 355 -12.53 18.89 22.01
CA GLY A 355 -13.27 17.86 21.25
C GLY A 355 -13.18 18.00 19.73
N SER A 356 -12.46 19.00 19.21
CA SER A 356 -12.14 19.10 17.79
C SER A 356 -10.83 18.39 17.44
N TRP A 357 -10.52 18.25 16.15
CA TRP A 357 -9.36 17.53 15.63
C TRP A 357 -8.36 18.48 15.00
N THR A 358 -7.06 18.20 15.11
CA THR A 358 -6.00 19.01 14.50
C THR A 358 -6.07 19.00 12.98
N ALA A 359 -5.34 19.91 12.32
CA ALA A 359 -5.16 19.82 10.88
C ALA A 359 -4.55 18.47 10.48
N PRO A 360 -4.98 17.87 9.35
CA PRO A 360 -4.35 16.66 8.82
C PRO A 360 -2.85 16.88 8.58
N MET A 361 -2.02 15.99 9.11
CA MET A 361 -0.58 15.97 8.91
C MET A 361 -0.20 14.77 8.03
N ASN A 362 0.46 15.02 6.90
CA ASN A 362 0.89 13.98 5.97
C ASN A 362 1.88 13.01 6.66
N LEU A 363 1.75 11.70 6.40
CA LEU A 363 2.63 10.67 7.00
C LEU A 363 4.04 10.62 6.41
N GLY A 364 4.32 11.38 5.34
CA GLY A 364 5.62 11.52 4.70
C GLY A 364 5.87 10.52 3.58
N ALA A 365 6.93 10.79 2.80
CA ALA A 365 7.28 10.05 1.58
C ALA A 365 7.67 8.57 1.79
N ASN A 366 7.87 8.12 3.05
CA ASN A 366 8.09 6.70 3.34
C ASN A 366 6.79 5.89 3.23
N ILE A 367 5.64 6.53 3.47
CA ILE A 367 4.32 5.89 3.40
C ILE A 367 3.58 6.31 2.13
N ASN A 368 3.68 7.60 1.78
CA ASN A 368 2.91 8.17 0.69
C ASN A 368 3.70 8.20 -0.60
N THR A 369 3.07 7.79 -1.70
CA THR A 369 3.69 7.67 -3.02
C THR A 369 2.98 8.57 -4.04
N ALA A 370 3.33 8.42 -5.33
CA ALA A 370 2.57 9.08 -6.40
C ALA A 370 1.23 8.39 -6.70
N SER A 371 1.10 7.12 -6.34
CA SER A 371 -0.12 6.32 -6.39
C SER A 371 -0.98 6.56 -5.15
N PRO A 372 -2.24 6.11 -5.13
CA PRO A 372 -3.08 6.24 -3.96
C PRO A 372 -2.70 5.25 -2.85
N GLU A 373 -2.57 5.77 -1.62
CA GLU A 373 -2.59 5.01 -0.38
C GLU A 373 -3.97 5.11 0.29
N THR A 374 -4.56 3.97 0.62
CA THR A 374 -5.96 3.85 1.04
C THR A 374 -6.12 2.94 2.25
N SER A 375 -7.36 2.87 2.75
CA SER A 375 -7.75 1.85 3.72
C SER A 375 -6.86 1.75 4.98
N PRO A 376 -6.50 2.87 5.65
CA PRO A 376 -5.60 2.81 6.79
C PRO A 376 -6.23 2.08 7.97
N PHE A 377 -5.44 1.24 8.64
CA PHE A 377 -5.78 0.57 9.88
C PHE A 377 -4.59 0.64 10.84
N LEU A 378 -4.78 1.25 12.01
CA LEU A 378 -3.77 1.28 13.06
C LEU A 378 -4.06 0.20 14.10
N ALA A 379 -3.12 -0.71 14.29
CA ALA A 379 -3.22 -1.75 15.30
C ALA A 379 -3.25 -1.18 16.72
N SER A 380 -3.69 -2.00 17.68
CA SER A 380 -3.88 -1.61 19.08
C SER A 380 -2.59 -1.18 19.82
N ASP A 381 -1.42 -1.40 19.22
CA ASP A 381 -0.14 -0.91 19.74
C ASP A 381 0.15 0.57 19.40
N ASP A 382 -0.75 1.23 18.65
CA ASP A 382 -0.62 2.60 18.13
C ASP A 382 0.70 2.83 17.34
N LYS A 383 1.27 1.76 16.78
CA LYS A 383 2.57 1.76 16.10
C LYS A 383 2.59 0.97 14.81
N THR A 384 1.79 -0.08 14.68
CA THR A 384 1.74 -0.90 13.47
C THR A 384 0.59 -0.41 12.59
N LEU A 385 0.93 0.11 11.41
CA LEU A 385 0.00 0.59 10.39
C LEU A 385 -0.14 -0.48 9.31
N PHE A 386 -1.37 -0.81 8.96
CA PHE A 386 -1.73 -1.54 7.76
C PHE A 386 -2.45 -0.57 6.82
N PHE A 387 -2.17 -0.67 5.53
CA PHE A 387 -2.80 0.17 4.51
C PHE A 387 -2.71 -0.53 3.16
N SER A 388 -3.52 -0.09 2.20
CA SER A 388 -3.45 -0.58 0.83
C SER A 388 -2.82 0.46 -0.08
N SER A 389 -2.00 0.03 -1.04
CA SER A 389 -1.32 0.94 -1.96
C SER A 389 -1.13 0.32 -3.35
N GLU A 390 -1.21 1.17 -4.37
CA GLU A 390 -0.83 0.86 -5.76
C GLU A 390 0.60 1.36 -6.09
N GLY A 391 1.36 1.80 -5.08
CA GLY A 391 2.61 2.54 -5.22
C GLY A 391 3.89 1.79 -4.88
N TYR A 392 3.77 0.55 -4.43
CA TYR A 392 4.88 -0.30 -4.02
C TYR A 392 4.92 -1.58 -4.85
N LEU A 393 6.06 -2.26 -4.82
CA LEU A 393 6.20 -3.59 -5.42
C LEU A 393 5.17 -4.53 -4.79
N GLY A 394 4.38 -5.23 -5.60
CA GLY A 394 3.28 -6.06 -5.11
C GLY A 394 2.94 -7.24 -6.03
N PHE A 395 1.79 -7.83 -5.79
CA PHE A 395 1.22 -8.95 -6.53
C PHE A 395 0.17 -8.48 -7.55
N GLY A 396 -0.59 -7.43 -7.23
CA GLY A 396 -1.75 -7.01 -8.02
C GLY A 396 -1.85 -5.50 -8.20
N LYS A 397 -3.10 -5.02 -8.16
CA LYS A 397 -3.43 -3.59 -8.33
C LYS A 397 -3.13 -2.84 -7.03
N SER A 398 -3.97 -3.05 -6.02
CA SER A 398 -3.78 -2.54 -4.67
C SER A 398 -3.42 -3.69 -3.75
N ASP A 399 -2.28 -3.62 -3.10
CA ASP A 399 -1.85 -4.65 -2.14
C ASP A 399 -1.91 -4.10 -0.71
N ILE A 400 -2.11 -4.99 0.28
CA ILE A 400 -2.02 -4.65 1.70
C ILE A 400 -0.54 -4.69 2.16
N TYR A 401 -0.09 -3.58 2.73
CA TYR A 401 1.24 -3.40 3.32
C TYR A 401 1.16 -3.17 4.83
N MET A 402 2.26 -3.47 5.52
CA MET A 402 2.47 -3.18 6.93
C MET A 402 3.70 -2.29 7.11
N SER A 403 3.58 -1.23 7.91
CA SER A 403 4.69 -0.39 8.35
C SER A 403 4.65 -0.12 9.86
N ARG A 404 5.80 0.20 10.46
CA ARG A 404 5.92 0.53 11.87
C ARG A 404 6.37 1.96 12.08
N ARG A 405 5.66 2.65 12.97
CA ARG A 405 6.04 3.97 13.47
C ARG A 405 7.30 3.87 14.31
N LEU A 406 8.34 4.61 13.94
CA LEU A 406 9.67 4.54 14.56
C LEU A 406 9.87 5.58 15.68
N ASP A 407 9.07 6.64 15.70
CA ASP A 407 9.07 7.67 16.73
C ASP A 407 7.71 8.39 16.89
N ASP A 408 7.65 9.42 17.72
CA ASP A 408 6.41 10.17 18.00
C ASP A 408 6.08 11.28 17.00
N THR A 409 6.84 11.42 15.91
CA THR A 409 6.64 12.48 14.90
C THR A 409 5.54 12.17 13.90
N TRP A 410 5.17 10.89 13.74
CA TRP A 410 4.26 10.39 12.70
C TRP A 410 4.72 10.60 11.25
N GLN A 411 5.96 11.03 11.05
CA GLN A 411 6.60 11.16 9.73
C GLN A 411 7.78 10.20 9.56
N ASN A 412 8.13 9.45 10.59
CA ASN A 412 9.20 8.46 10.57
C ASN A 412 8.62 7.05 10.73
N TRP A 413 8.45 6.40 9.59
CA TRP A 413 7.91 5.06 9.47
C TRP A 413 8.96 4.14 8.84
N SER A 414 8.92 2.86 9.19
CA SER A 414 9.70 1.84 8.48
C SER A 414 9.25 1.73 7.03
N GLU A 415 10.11 1.19 6.18
CA GLU A 415 9.71 0.76 4.83
C GLU A 415 8.46 -0.12 4.91
N PRO A 416 7.45 0.13 4.05
CA PRO A 416 6.28 -0.73 3.94
C PRO A 416 6.66 -2.12 3.43
N LEU A 417 6.19 -3.15 4.14
CA LEU A 417 6.41 -4.55 3.80
C LEU A 417 5.09 -5.16 3.33
N ASN A 418 5.13 -5.91 2.24
CA ASN A 418 3.93 -6.53 1.67
C ASN A 418 3.45 -7.70 2.54
N MET A 419 2.14 -7.84 2.78
CA MET A 419 1.58 -8.89 3.64
C MET A 419 1.74 -10.32 3.09
N GLY A 420 2.18 -10.46 1.83
CA GLY A 420 2.46 -11.74 1.21
C GLY A 420 1.26 -12.39 0.53
N PRO A 421 1.49 -13.50 -0.18
CA PRO A 421 0.51 -14.12 -1.07
C PRO A 421 -0.65 -14.81 -0.33
N GLN A 422 -0.59 -14.92 1.00
CA GLN A 422 -1.70 -15.40 1.83
C GLN A 422 -2.80 -14.33 1.99
N VAL A 423 -2.45 -13.07 1.81
CA VAL A 423 -3.36 -11.92 1.90
C VAL A 423 -3.61 -11.36 0.52
N ASN A 424 -2.53 -11.03 -0.19
CA ASN A 424 -2.55 -10.31 -1.47
C ASN A 424 -2.57 -11.25 -2.67
N ASP A 425 -3.25 -10.88 -3.75
CA ASP A 425 -3.16 -11.54 -5.07
C ASP A 425 -3.07 -10.53 -6.24
N ASP A 426 -3.52 -10.90 -7.44
CA ASP A 426 -3.42 -10.05 -8.63
C ASP A 426 -4.51 -8.95 -8.73
N GLY A 427 -5.48 -8.95 -7.81
CA GLY A 427 -6.59 -7.99 -7.75
C GLY A 427 -6.35 -6.80 -6.82
N ASP A 428 -7.45 -6.18 -6.38
CA ASP A 428 -7.46 -5.19 -5.29
C ASP A 428 -7.67 -5.86 -3.93
N ASP A 429 -6.72 -5.70 -3.01
CA ASP A 429 -6.76 -6.08 -1.60
C ASP A 429 -6.82 -4.84 -0.70
N LEU A 430 -7.96 -4.64 -0.05
CA LEU A 430 -8.34 -3.38 0.60
C LEU A 430 -8.90 -3.59 2.01
N PHE A 431 -8.98 -2.50 2.77
CA PHE A 431 -9.72 -2.44 4.05
C PHE A 431 -9.36 -3.52 5.07
N PHE A 432 -8.06 -3.80 5.23
CA PHE A 432 -7.60 -4.73 6.26
C PHE A 432 -8.00 -4.27 7.65
N THR A 433 -8.56 -5.18 8.44
CA THR A 433 -8.89 -4.94 9.85
C THR A 433 -8.62 -6.20 10.68
N MET A 434 -8.17 -6.00 11.91
CA MET A 434 -8.07 -7.09 12.88
C MET A 434 -8.52 -6.63 14.26
N PRO A 435 -9.32 -7.44 14.98
CA PRO A 435 -9.66 -7.12 16.35
C PRO A 435 -8.46 -7.37 17.28
N ALA A 436 -8.43 -6.68 18.43
CA ALA A 436 -7.44 -6.93 19.47
C ALA A 436 -7.53 -8.37 20.04
N GLU A 437 -8.76 -8.89 20.11
CA GLU A 437 -9.06 -10.27 20.47
C GLU A 437 -10.06 -10.83 19.46
N GLY A 438 -9.76 -12.00 18.90
CA GLY A 438 -10.64 -12.66 17.95
C GLY A 438 -9.96 -13.82 17.24
N ASN A 439 -10.74 -14.57 16.48
CA ASN A 439 -10.23 -15.71 15.72
C ASN A 439 -9.88 -15.35 14.28
N PHE A 440 -10.26 -14.15 13.81
CA PHE A 440 -10.12 -13.77 12.41
C PHE A 440 -9.79 -12.28 12.23
N ALA A 441 -8.94 -12.00 11.25
CA ALA A 441 -8.84 -10.70 10.58
C ALA A 441 -9.82 -10.69 9.39
N TYR A 442 -10.22 -9.51 8.95
CA TYR A 442 -11.14 -9.31 7.82
C TYR A 442 -10.58 -8.27 6.86
N TYR A 443 -10.93 -8.40 5.60
CA TYR A 443 -10.53 -7.46 4.57
C TYR A 443 -11.45 -7.61 3.36
N THR A 444 -11.39 -6.64 2.46
CA THR A 444 -12.10 -6.64 1.20
C THR A 444 -11.13 -7.03 0.09
N LYS A 445 -11.56 -7.86 -0.85
CA LYS A 445 -10.73 -8.38 -1.92
C LYS A 445 -11.53 -8.50 -3.22
N GLU A 446 -10.92 -8.10 -4.34
CA GLU A 446 -11.43 -8.35 -5.70
C GLU A 446 -11.32 -9.85 -6.00
N ASP A 447 -12.42 -10.49 -6.38
CA ASP A 447 -12.39 -11.88 -6.80
C ASP A 447 -12.14 -12.02 -8.32
N SER A 448 -12.02 -13.26 -8.80
CA SER A 448 -11.73 -13.56 -10.21
C SER A 448 -12.75 -13.01 -11.23
N LEU A 449 -13.92 -12.54 -10.78
CA LEU A 449 -14.94 -11.93 -11.63
C LEU A 449 -14.84 -10.39 -11.64
N GLY A 450 -13.95 -9.81 -10.84
CA GLY A 450 -13.82 -8.37 -10.64
C GLY A 450 -14.73 -7.81 -9.53
N ASP A 451 -15.40 -8.68 -8.74
CA ASP A 451 -16.32 -8.26 -7.69
C ASP A 451 -15.60 -8.10 -6.35
N MET A 452 -15.87 -6.99 -5.64
CA MET A 452 -15.30 -6.75 -4.31
C MET A 452 -16.09 -7.52 -3.23
N ASN A 453 -15.43 -8.41 -2.51
CA ASN A 453 -16.05 -9.26 -1.50
C ASN A 453 -15.30 -9.20 -0.17
N ILE A 454 -15.97 -9.53 0.92
CA ILE A 454 -15.34 -9.66 2.24
C ILE A 454 -14.77 -11.07 2.42
N PHE A 455 -13.50 -11.10 2.80
CA PHE A 455 -12.75 -12.30 3.18
C PHE A 455 -12.34 -12.23 4.65
N ARG A 456 -11.94 -13.39 5.19
CA ARG A 456 -11.35 -13.50 6.52
C ARG A 456 -10.12 -14.38 6.52
N LEU A 457 -9.21 -14.13 7.47
CA LEU A 457 -7.99 -14.90 7.69
C LEU A 457 -7.89 -15.34 9.16
N PRO A 458 -7.54 -16.59 9.46
CA PRO A 458 -7.44 -17.07 10.83
C PRO A 458 -6.31 -16.38 11.59
N MET A 459 -6.57 -16.01 12.85
CA MET A 459 -5.58 -15.44 13.76
C MET A 459 -5.06 -16.49 14.76
N PRO A 460 -3.80 -16.38 15.22
CA PRO A 460 -2.85 -15.30 14.93
C PRO A 460 -2.19 -15.44 13.55
N LEU A 461 -1.94 -14.30 12.90
CA LEU A 461 -1.38 -14.21 11.55
C LEU A 461 0.13 -14.49 11.49
N PHE A 462 0.83 -14.22 12.59
CA PHE A 462 2.28 -14.33 12.66
C PHE A 462 2.68 -15.52 13.53
N TYR A 463 3.81 -16.17 13.22
CA TYR A 463 4.47 -17.04 14.20
C TYR A 463 4.94 -16.19 15.38
N GLU A 464 4.74 -16.71 16.60
CA GLU A 464 5.33 -16.08 17.78
C GLU A 464 6.86 -16.10 17.63
N ILE A 465 7.50 -14.97 17.88
CA ILE A 465 8.95 -14.95 18.01
C ILE A 465 9.24 -15.60 19.37
N ASP A 466 9.87 -16.77 19.37
CA ASP A 466 10.37 -17.38 20.61
C ASP A 466 11.10 -16.29 21.42
N PRO A 467 10.75 -16.07 22.70
CA PRO A 467 11.45 -15.08 23.51
C PRO A 467 12.92 -15.51 23.61
N VAL A 468 13.82 -14.69 23.06
CA VAL A 468 15.28 -14.87 23.12
C VAL A 468 15.78 -14.85 24.56
#